data_AF-A0A7S4PE91-F1
#
_entry.id   AF-A0A7S4PE91-F1
#
_cell.length_a   1.000
_cell.length_b   1.000
_cell.length_c   1.000
_cell.angle_alpha   90.00
_cell.angle_beta   90.00
_cell.angle_gamma   90.00
#
_symmetry.space_group_name_H-M   'P 1'
#
loop_
_entity.id
_entity.type
_entity.pdbx_description
1 polymer ?
#
loop_
_entity_poly.entity_id
_entity_poly.type
_entity_poly.pdbx_seq_one_letter_code
_entity_poly.pdbx_strand_id
1 'polypeptide(L)'
;SSSSSSSPLSSSIENNQDSTIDSALVDGGWWLVDLEYFQPPLTLDISSSELKGSPMSLLVLVTPKLPRDKSQAPYLTGDTIRSFVNLNWQHACERVGKSLEFDEDFQSMMRALNRKRVPLVRLGAMKEREG
;
A
#
# COMPACT_ATOMS: atom_id res chain seq x y z
N SER A 1 23.58 -46.65 -32.53
CA SER A 1 22.67 -46.31 -31.42
C SER A 1 22.81 -44.83 -31.12
N SER A 2 21.91 -44.02 -31.65
CA SER A 2 21.91 -42.56 -31.56
C SER A 2 20.83 -42.14 -30.56
N SER A 3 21.24 -41.70 -29.38
CA SER A 3 20.34 -41.12 -28.37
C SER A 3 20.55 -39.61 -28.31
N SER A 4 19.56 -38.93 -28.87
CA SER A 4 19.35 -37.50 -28.99
C SER A 4 19.23 -36.78 -27.64
N SER A 5 19.91 -35.64 -27.56
CA SER A 5 19.81 -34.62 -26.53
C SER A 5 18.45 -33.94 -26.51
N SER A 6 17.82 -33.85 -25.35
CA SER A 6 16.65 -33.01 -25.10
C SER A 6 16.95 -32.04 -23.97
N SER A 7 17.21 -30.78 -24.33
CA SER A 7 17.16 -29.63 -23.43
C SER A 7 15.70 -29.34 -23.05
N PRO A 8 15.38 -29.05 -21.78
CA PRO A 8 14.08 -28.47 -21.46
C PRO A 8 14.08 -26.96 -21.72
N LEU A 9 13.04 -26.55 -22.46
CA LEU A 9 12.63 -25.20 -22.81
C LEU A 9 12.62 -24.25 -21.61
N SER A 10 13.26 -23.09 -21.79
CA SER A 10 13.05 -21.88 -20.99
C SER A 10 11.61 -21.40 -21.18
N SER A 11 10.75 -21.57 -20.17
CA SER A 11 9.44 -20.92 -20.12
C SER A 11 9.57 -19.57 -19.43
N SER A 12 9.84 -18.54 -20.24
CA SER A 12 9.59 -17.15 -19.86
C SER A 12 8.08 -16.93 -19.81
N ILE A 13 7.48 -17.18 -18.64
CA ILE A 13 6.11 -16.78 -18.32
C ILE A 13 6.21 -15.98 -17.02
N GLU A 14 5.82 -14.71 -17.11
CA GLU A 14 5.51 -13.73 -16.05
C GLU A 14 6.25 -12.41 -16.27
N ASN A 15 5.51 -11.42 -16.78
CA ASN A 15 5.74 -9.97 -16.59
C ASN A 15 4.75 -9.08 -17.36
N ASN A 16 3.80 -9.63 -18.13
CA ASN A 16 2.80 -8.81 -18.85
C ASN A 16 1.51 -8.53 -18.08
N GLN A 17 1.35 -9.07 -16.86
CA GLN A 17 0.12 -8.94 -16.09
C GLN A 17 0.09 -7.68 -15.21
N ASP A 18 1.24 -7.27 -14.67
CA ASP A 18 1.36 -6.10 -13.79
C ASP A 18 1.01 -4.78 -14.50
N SER A 19 1.43 -4.61 -15.75
CA SER A 19 1.19 -3.35 -16.49
C SER A 19 -0.29 -3.08 -16.79
N THR A 20 -1.11 -4.13 -16.88
CA THR A 20 -2.54 -4.00 -17.18
C THR A 20 -3.33 -3.58 -15.94
N ILE A 21 -2.96 -4.11 -14.77
CA ILE A 21 -3.57 -3.75 -13.48
C ILE A 21 -3.26 -2.29 -13.17
N ASP A 22 -2.02 -1.87 -13.38
CA ASP A 22 -1.61 -0.47 -13.19
C ASP A 22 -2.38 0.48 -14.11
N SER A 23 -2.59 0.12 -15.39
CA SER A 23 -3.38 0.93 -16.32
C SER A 23 -4.83 1.05 -15.86
N ALA A 24 -5.47 -0.06 -15.49
CA ALA A 24 -6.86 -0.05 -15.04
C ALA A 24 -7.06 0.79 -13.76
N LEU A 25 -6.09 0.78 -12.84
CA LEU A 25 -6.11 1.61 -11.63
C LEU A 25 -5.94 3.10 -11.97
N VAL A 26 -5.00 3.43 -12.87
CA VAL A 26 -4.79 4.80 -13.36
C VAL A 26 -6.05 5.33 -14.06
N ASP A 27 -6.60 4.56 -14.99
CA ASP A 27 -7.79 4.91 -15.77
C ASP A 27 -9.03 5.02 -14.88
N GLY A 28 -9.10 4.18 -13.85
CA GLY A 28 -10.13 4.21 -12.81
C GLY A 28 -10.02 5.39 -11.83
N GLY A 29 -8.98 6.22 -11.94
CA GLY A 29 -8.79 7.40 -11.08
C GLY A 29 -8.23 7.08 -9.69
N TRP A 30 -7.57 5.93 -9.52
CA TRP A 30 -6.88 5.57 -8.28
C TRP A 30 -5.51 6.23 -8.20
N TRP A 31 -5.25 6.89 -7.07
CA TRP A 31 -3.97 7.55 -6.79
C TRP A 31 -3.37 6.95 -5.53
N LEU A 32 -2.04 6.94 -5.45
CA LEU A 32 -1.31 6.49 -4.29
C LEU A 32 -1.38 7.54 -3.18
N VAL A 33 -1.64 7.10 -1.95
CA VAL A 33 -1.48 7.92 -0.76
C VAL A 33 0.00 7.96 -0.42
N ASP A 34 0.59 9.16 -0.32
CA ASP A 34 2.00 9.36 0.05
C ASP A 34 2.20 9.07 1.55
N LEU A 35 2.08 7.81 1.94
CA LEU A 35 2.21 7.29 3.29
C LEU A 35 2.79 5.87 3.20
N GLU A 36 3.84 5.61 3.96
CA GLU A 36 4.31 4.26 4.23
C GLU A 36 3.27 3.56 5.12
N TYR A 37 2.39 2.78 4.52
CA TYR A 37 1.28 2.12 5.19
C TYR A 37 1.66 0.69 5.57
N PHE A 38 1.39 0.29 6.81
CA PHE A 38 1.59 -1.06 7.30
C PHE A 38 0.25 -1.76 7.48
N GLN A 39 0.18 -3.01 7.04
CA GLN A 39 -1.01 -3.84 7.23
C GLN A 39 -1.15 -4.20 8.71
N PRO A 40 -2.37 -4.11 9.29
CA PRO A 40 -2.57 -4.63 10.64
C PRO A 40 -2.45 -6.16 10.69
N PRO A 41 -2.20 -6.74 11.88
CA PRO A 41 -2.06 -8.18 12.05
C PRO A 41 -3.35 -8.93 11.67
N LEU A 42 -3.22 -9.92 10.79
CA LEU A 42 -4.34 -10.75 10.32
C LEU A 42 -4.52 -12.06 11.10
N THR A 43 -3.46 -12.54 11.75
CA THR A 43 -3.43 -13.81 12.48
C THR A 43 -2.83 -13.64 13.86
N LEU A 44 -3.18 -14.58 14.74
CA LEU A 44 -2.71 -14.65 16.11
C LEU A 44 -1.25 -15.13 16.21
N ASP A 45 -0.66 -15.65 15.13
CA ASP A 45 0.57 -16.42 15.23
C ASP A 45 1.70 -15.62 15.90
N ILE A 46 2.16 -16.18 17.01
CA ILE A 46 3.04 -15.58 18.01
C ILE A 46 4.51 -15.85 17.65
N SER A 47 4.80 -16.67 16.63
CA SER A 47 6.18 -17.11 16.37
C SER A 47 7.08 -16.10 15.68
N SER A 48 6.58 -14.94 15.25
CA SER A 48 7.39 -13.97 14.51
C SER A 48 7.62 -12.71 15.34
N SER A 49 8.73 -12.71 16.07
CA SER A 49 9.50 -11.47 16.31
C SER A 49 10.04 -10.84 15.01
N GLU A 50 9.57 -11.29 13.83
CA GLU A 50 10.15 -11.06 12.51
C GLU A 50 9.19 -10.42 11.50
N LEU A 51 7.88 -10.34 11.78
CA LEU A 51 6.95 -9.69 10.87
C LEU A 51 6.69 -8.26 11.35
N LYS A 52 7.71 -7.39 11.21
CA LYS A 52 7.40 -6.00 10.82
C LYS A 52 6.53 -6.11 9.57
N GLY A 53 5.37 -5.47 9.58
CA GLY A 53 4.50 -5.47 8.41
C GLY A 53 5.31 -5.06 7.20
N SER A 54 5.19 -5.77 6.08
CA SER A 54 5.78 -5.26 4.85
C SER A 54 5.05 -3.94 4.50
N PRO A 55 5.76 -2.85 4.19
CA PRO A 55 5.12 -1.62 3.78
C PRO A 55 4.30 -1.89 2.51
N MET A 56 3.06 -1.43 2.52
CA MET A 56 2.12 -1.58 1.42
C MET A 56 1.73 -0.22 0.86
N SER A 57 1.31 -0.24 -0.41
CA SER A 57 0.72 0.92 -1.06
C SER A 57 -0.75 1.07 -0.65
N LEU A 58 -1.12 2.26 -0.20
CA LEU A 58 -2.52 2.62 0.03
C LEU A 58 -3.03 3.43 -1.17
N LEU A 59 -4.07 2.95 -1.84
CA LEU A 59 -4.69 3.63 -2.97
C LEU A 59 -6.00 4.31 -2.54
N VAL A 60 -6.28 5.46 -3.15
CA VAL A 60 -7.55 6.17 -2.98
C VAL A 60 -8.15 6.54 -4.32
N LEU A 61 -9.46 6.35 -4.45
CA LEU A 61 -10.20 6.83 -5.60
C LEU A 61 -10.36 8.35 -5.54
N VAL A 62 -9.81 9.06 -6.51
CA VAL A 62 -9.93 10.52 -6.57
C VAL A 62 -11.32 10.91 -7.05
N THR A 63 -12.04 11.64 -6.19
CA THR A 63 -13.37 12.17 -6.51
C THR A 63 -13.39 13.70 -6.40
N PRO A 64 -14.37 14.40 -7.01
CA PRO A 64 -14.52 15.85 -6.86
C PRO A 64 -14.72 16.33 -5.42
N LYS A 65 -15.09 15.43 -4.50
CA LYS A 65 -15.31 15.74 -3.07
C LYS A 65 -14.02 15.79 -2.25
N LEU A 66 -12.90 15.29 -2.79
CA LEU A 66 -11.62 15.39 -2.11
C LEU A 66 -11.16 16.85 -2.05
N PRO A 67 -10.58 17.29 -0.92
CA PRO A 67 -10.04 18.62 -0.83
C PRO A 67 -8.86 18.78 -1.79
N ARG A 68 -8.70 20.01 -2.30
CA ARG A 68 -7.64 20.39 -3.23
C ARG A 68 -6.87 21.57 -2.68
N ASP A 69 -5.58 21.60 -2.95
CA ASP A 69 -4.75 22.74 -2.59
C ASP A 69 -4.86 23.89 -3.61
N LYS A 70 -4.02 24.93 -3.46
CA LYS A 70 -4.00 26.08 -4.38
C LYS A 70 -3.61 25.70 -5.81
N SER A 71 -2.84 24.62 -5.97
CA SER A 71 -2.41 24.07 -7.26
C SER A 71 -3.43 23.10 -7.87
N GLN A 72 -4.60 22.96 -7.24
CA GLN A 72 -5.64 21.98 -7.60
C GLN A 72 -5.22 20.52 -7.38
N ALA A 73 -4.10 20.26 -6.70
CA ALA A 73 -3.67 18.90 -6.37
C ALA A 73 -4.58 18.33 -5.26
N PRO A 74 -5.16 17.13 -5.44
CA PRO A 74 -5.97 16.51 -4.41
C PRO A 74 -5.11 16.00 -3.26
N TYR A 75 -5.66 16.05 -2.05
CA TYR A 75 -4.99 15.54 -0.85
C TYR A 75 -6.00 14.89 0.10
N LEU A 76 -5.50 14.12 1.07
CA LEU A 76 -6.30 13.66 2.21
C LEU A 76 -5.93 14.45 3.45
N THR A 77 -6.91 14.77 4.31
CA THR A 77 -6.59 15.38 5.60
C THR A 77 -5.91 14.35 6.49
N GLY A 78 -4.98 14.82 7.33
CA GLY A 78 -4.31 13.96 8.31
C GLY A 78 -5.31 13.23 9.19
N ASP A 79 -6.38 13.92 9.61
CA ASP A 79 -7.43 13.35 10.45
C ASP A 79 -8.22 12.24 9.76
N THR A 80 -8.50 12.36 8.46
CA THR A 80 -9.20 11.33 7.69
C THR A 80 -8.37 10.04 7.64
N ILE A 81 -7.09 10.14 7.28
CA ILE A 81 -6.24 8.95 7.20
C ILE A 81 -5.97 8.38 8.60
N ARG A 82 -5.75 9.23 9.60
CA ARG A 82 -5.59 8.79 10.98
C ARG A 82 -6.80 8.01 11.47
N SER A 83 -8.00 8.49 11.19
CA SER A 83 -9.25 7.79 11.54
C SER A 83 -9.35 6.44 10.83
N PHE A 84 -9.02 6.39 9.53
CA PHE A 84 -8.98 5.14 8.77
C PHE A 84 -7.98 4.13 9.35
N VAL A 85 -6.73 4.54 9.57
CA VAL A 85 -5.67 3.67 10.14
C VAL A 85 -6.09 3.18 11.52
N ASN A 86 -6.54 4.09 12.39
CA ASN A 86 -6.96 3.75 13.75
C ASN A 86 -8.11 2.73 13.77
N LEU A 87 -9.18 2.97 13.00
CA LEU A 87 -10.32 2.05 12.95
C LEU A 87 -9.94 0.69 12.37
N ASN A 88 -9.19 0.68 11.25
CA ASN A 88 -8.80 -0.57 10.60
C ASN A 88 -7.90 -1.42 11.50
N TRP A 89 -6.95 -0.79 12.17
CA TRP A 89 -6.06 -1.46 13.10
C TRP A 89 -6.76 -1.90 14.39
N GLN A 90 -7.61 -1.05 14.96
CA GLN A 90 -8.40 -1.40 16.14
C GLN A 90 -9.22 -2.67 15.86
N HIS A 91 -9.95 -2.73 14.76
CA HIS A 91 -10.75 -3.91 14.41
C HIS A 91 -9.91 -5.16 14.17
N ALA A 92 -8.75 -5.03 13.54
CA ALA A 92 -7.86 -6.17 13.32
C ALA A 92 -7.26 -6.68 14.65
N CYS A 93 -6.76 -5.77 15.49
CA CYS A 93 -6.22 -6.07 16.81
C CYS A 93 -7.26 -6.71 17.74
N GLU A 94 -8.49 -6.20 17.77
CA GLU A 94 -9.62 -6.78 18.52
C GLU A 94 -9.87 -8.25 18.13
N ARG A 95 -9.80 -8.56 16.84
CA ARG A 95 -10.01 -9.93 16.33
C ARG A 95 -8.91 -10.91 16.73
N VAL A 96 -7.67 -10.43 16.84
CA VAL A 96 -6.50 -11.27 17.15
C VAL A 96 -6.05 -11.16 18.61
N GLY A 97 -6.73 -10.36 19.44
CA GLY A 97 -6.37 -10.15 20.84
C GLY A 97 -5.02 -9.46 21.06
N LYS A 98 -4.56 -8.65 20.10
CA LYS A 98 -3.32 -7.86 20.21
C LYS A 98 -3.63 -6.42 20.66
N SER A 99 -2.70 -5.81 21.39
CA SER A 99 -2.83 -4.39 21.76
C SER A 99 -2.22 -3.49 20.69
N LEU A 100 -3.01 -2.50 20.26
CA LEU A 100 -2.60 -1.47 19.31
C LEU A 100 -1.50 -0.55 19.85
N GLU A 101 -1.54 -0.30 21.16
CA GLU A 101 -0.72 0.75 21.79
C GLU A 101 0.78 0.44 21.75
N PHE A 102 1.14 -0.84 21.70
CA PHE A 102 2.52 -1.31 21.72
C PHE A 102 3.05 -1.72 20.34
N ASP A 103 2.23 -1.61 19.29
CA ASP A 103 2.64 -2.01 17.95
C ASP A 103 3.51 -0.92 17.29
N GLU A 104 4.75 -1.25 16.95
CA GLU A 104 5.72 -0.29 16.43
C GLU A 104 5.32 0.31 15.08
N ASP A 105 4.72 -0.49 14.20
CA ASP A 105 4.34 -0.09 12.85
C ASP A 105 3.14 0.85 12.90
N PHE A 106 2.15 0.53 13.75
CA PHE A 106 1.05 1.44 14.05
C PHE A 106 1.56 2.77 14.60
N GLN A 107 2.43 2.75 15.62
CA GLN A 107 2.97 3.97 16.22
C GLN A 107 3.81 4.78 15.21
N SER A 108 4.50 4.10 14.29
CA SER A 108 5.23 4.75 13.19
C SER A 108 4.29 5.50 12.26
N MET A 109 3.22 4.85 11.78
CA MET A 109 2.23 5.50 10.93
C MET A 109 1.55 6.67 11.62
N MET A 110 1.16 6.51 12.88
CA MET A 110 0.48 7.57 13.64
C MET A 110 1.37 8.81 13.81
N ARG A 111 2.69 8.63 13.99
CA ARG A 111 3.66 9.72 13.97
C ARG A 111 3.77 10.35 12.59
N ALA A 112 3.87 9.57 11.52
CA ALA A 112 3.92 10.07 10.14
C ALA A 112 2.64 10.84 9.73
N LEU A 113 1.52 10.53 10.39
CA LEU A 113 0.22 11.19 10.22
C LEU A 113 0.02 12.41 11.13
N ASN A 114 1.07 12.88 11.82
CA ASN A 114 1.03 14.15 12.54
C ASN A 114 1.09 15.39 11.61
N ARG A 115 0.97 15.19 10.29
CA ARG A 115 0.82 16.24 9.28
C ARG A 115 -0.65 16.53 8.98
N LYS A 116 -0.96 17.79 8.67
CA LYS A 116 -2.33 18.23 8.35
C LYS A 116 -2.86 17.69 7.02
N ARG A 117 -1.97 17.41 6.08
CA ARG A 117 -2.30 17.00 4.71
C ARG A 117 -1.39 15.86 4.29
N VAL A 118 -1.97 14.88 3.61
CA VAL A 118 -1.28 13.74 3.01
C VAL A 118 -1.45 13.86 1.50
N PRO A 119 -0.36 14.11 0.74
CA PRO A 119 -0.42 14.22 -0.71
C PRO A 119 -0.88 12.93 -1.39
N LEU A 120 -1.45 13.07 -2.59
CA LEU A 120 -1.76 11.95 -3.46
C LEU A 120 -0.84 11.98 -4.69
N VAL A 121 -0.27 10.84 -5.03
CA VAL A 121 0.66 10.66 -6.15
C VAL A 121 -0.03 9.86 -7.24
N ARG A 122 0.02 10.34 -8.48
CA ARG A 122 -0.45 9.56 -9.64
C ARG A 122 0.48 8.37 -9.83
N LEU A 123 -0.09 7.16 -9.96
CA LEU A 123 0.68 5.92 -10.15
C LEU A 123 1.63 6.00 -11.35
N GLY A 124 1.18 6.56 -12.48
CA GLY A 124 2.02 6.76 -13.67
C GLY A 124 3.19 7.74 -13.50
N ALA A 125 3.20 8.58 -12.47
CA ALA A 125 4.27 9.56 -12.22
C ALA A 125 5.42 8.98 -11.37
N MET A 126 5.26 7.79 -10.77
CA MET A 126 6.33 7.14 -10.02
C MET A 126 7.40 6.52 -10.92
N LYS A 127 7.02 6.09 -12.13
CA LYS A 127 7.93 5.44 -13.10
C LYS A 127 9.04 6.37 -13.61
N GLU A 128 8.89 7.68 -13.48
CA GLU A 128 9.89 8.68 -13.89
C GLU A 128 10.96 8.98 -12.82
N ARG A 129 10.82 8.49 -11.59
CA ARG A 129 11.79 8.74 -10.50
C ARG A 129 12.87 7.66 -10.33
N GLU A 130 12.75 6.56 -11.05
CA GLU A 130 13.72 5.45 -11.01
C GLU A 130 14.51 5.29 -12.32
N GLY A 131 14.43 6.28 -13.22
CA GLY A 131 15.16 6.34 -14.49
C GLY A 131 16.29 7.36 -14.49
#